data_AF-A0A564XV07-F1
#
_entry.id   AF-A0A564XV07-F1
#
_cell.length_a   1.000
_cell.length_b   1.000
_cell.length_c   1.000
_cell.angle_alpha   90.00
_cell.angle_beta   90.00
_cell.angle_gamma   90.00
#
_symmetry.space_group_name_H-M   'P 1'
#
loop_
_entity.id
_entity.type
_entity.pdbx_description
1 polymer ?
#
loop_
_entity_poly.entity_id
_entity_poly.type
_entity_poly.pdbx_seq_one_letter_code
_entity_poly.pdbx_strand_id
1 'polypeptide(L)'
;MNEKHGGHPLAVYFQGRIYVVGYGENVDTMEMLDVAAGGQWTSLNFYPQRFSIKSMARVGNELFVNFFGTPGIYSIEMDSDSKRQLVKWRKRKFVSQMELLAVHLK
;
A
#
# COMPACT_ATOMS: atom_id res chain seq x y z
N MET A 1 16.05 0.27 -2.69
CA MET A 1 15.30 -0.51 -1.69
C MET A 1 16.26 -0.86 -0.58
N ASN A 2 15.92 -0.57 0.68
CA ASN A 2 16.80 -0.90 1.79
C ASN A 2 16.97 -2.43 1.89
N GLU A 3 18.07 -2.89 2.49
CA GLU A 3 18.37 -4.33 2.64
C GLU A 3 17.40 -5.05 3.60
N LYS A 4 16.45 -4.33 4.21
CA LYS A 4 15.49 -4.90 5.16
C LYS A 4 14.34 -5.63 4.47
N HIS A 5 14.16 -5.41 3.17
CA HIS A 5 13.20 -6.15 2.35
C HIS A 5 13.91 -7.32 1.65
N GLY A 6 13.66 -8.55 2.12
CA GLY A 6 14.09 -9.81 1.50
C GLY A 6 13.06 -10.46 0.58
N GLY A 7 11.81 -9.97 0.57
CA GLY A 7 10.71 -10.45 -0.27
C GLY A 7 10.69 -9.86 -1.69
N HIS A 8 9.82 -10.40 -2.55
CA HIS A 8 9.60 -9.84 -3.90
C HIS A 8 8.96 -8.45 -3.79
N PRO A 9 9.49 -7.42 -4.45
CA PRO A 9 8.96 -6.07 -4.32
C PRO A 9 7.58 -5.95 -4.95
N LEU A 10 6.65 -5.36 -4.20
CA LEU A 10 5.40 -4.81 -4.70
C LEU A 10 5.56 -3.30 -4.80
N ALA A 11 5.19 -2.72 -5.94
CA ALA A 11 5.39 -1.30 -6.19
C ALA A 11 4.18 -0.64 -6.85
N VAL A 12 3.93 0.62 -6.48
CA VAL A 12 2.97 1.48 -7.18
C VAL A 12 3.60 2.84 -7.47
N TYR A 13 3.23 3.43 -8.60
CA TYR A 13 3.64 4.78 -8.97
C TYR A 13 2.52 5.80 -8.70
N PHE A 14 2.88 6.95 -8.15
CA PHE A 14 1.97 8.07 -7.96
C PHE A 14 2.75 9.40 -7.97
N GLN A 15 2.40 10.29 -8.90
CA GLN A 15 2.89 11.68 -8.97
C GLN A 15 4.41 11.84 -8.78
N GLY A 16 5.19 11.10 -9.56
CA GLY A 16 6.66 11.16 -9.49
C GLY A 16 7.28 10.38 -8.35
N ARG A 17 6.50 9.57 -7.61
CA ARG A 17 6.99 8.75 -6.51
C ARG A 17 6.65 7.28 -6.71
N ILE A 18 7.55 6.39 -6.30
CA ILE A 18 7.34 4.94 -6.30
C ILE A 18 7.29 4.48 -4.86
N TYR A 19 6.19 3.84 -4.47
CA TYR A 19 5.99 3.28 -3.13
C TYR A 19 6.21 1.78 -3.19
N VAL A 20 7.03 1.25 -2.30
CA VAL A 20 7.53 -0.13 -2.33
C VAL A 20 7.38 -0.80 -0.97
N VAL A 21 6.94 -2.05 -1.00
CA VAL A 21 6.90 -2.98 0.14
C VAL A 21 7.27 -4.38 -0.35
N GLY A 22 7.71 -5.28 0.52
CA GLY A 22 7.96 -6.67 0.15
C GLY A 22 6.71 -7.54 0.26
N TYR A 23 6.47 -8.36 -0.76
CA TYR A 23 5.51 -9.46 -0.72
C TYR A 23 5.92 -10.49 0.33
N GLY A 24 4.95 -10.96 1.11
CA GLY A 24 5.17 -11.96 2.15
C GLY A 24 5.77 -11.40 3.43
N GLU A 25 6.16 -10.13 3.46
CA GLU A 25 6.86 -9.55 4.60
C GLU A 25 5.94 -8.93 5.63
N ASN A 26 6.35 -9.02 6.90
CA ASN A 26 5.79 -8.25 8.00
C ASN A 26 6.63 -6.98 8.15
N VAL A 27 6.23 -5.90 7.48
CA VAL A 27 6.97 -4.62 7.50
C VAL A 27 6.26 -3.58 8.33
N ASP A 28 7.03 -2.80 9.07
CA ASP A 28 6.59 -1.59 9.78
C ASP A 28 6.80 -0.31 8.97
N THR A 29 7.48 -0.45 7.84
CA THR A 29 7.94 0.64 6.99
C THR A 29 7.63 0.34 5.52
N MET A 30 7.27 1.40 4.80
CA MET A 30 7.10 1.42 3.35
C MET A 30 8.16 2.35 2.78
N GLU A 31 8.85 1.92 1.73
CA GLU A 31 9.87 2.73 1.08
C GLU A 31 9.26 3.57 -0.03
N MET A 32 9.67 4.83 -0.12
CA MET A 32 9.23 5.75 -1.17
C MET A 32 10.45 6.32 -1.89
N LEU A 33 10.50 6.11 -3.21
CA LEU A 33 11.47 6.75 -4.09
C LEU A 33 10.84 7.99 -4.71
N ASP A 34 11.40 9.16 -4.45
CA ASP A 34 11.02 10.41 -5.11
C ASP A 34 11.83 10.57 -6.41
N VAL A 35 11.20 10.19 -7.53
CA VAL A 35 11.80 10.26 -8.87
C VAL A 35 11.93 11.72 -9.33
N ALA A 36 11.00 12.59 -8.92
CA ALA A 36 11.04 14.01 -9.27
C ALA A 36 12.14 14.76 -8.51
N ALA A 37 12.45 14.36 -7.28
CA ALA A 37 13.50 14.93 -6.44
C ALA A 37 14.85 14.22 -6.58
N GLY A 38 15.21 13.78 -7.80
CA GLY A 38 16.53 13.21 -8.08
C GLY A 38 16.77 11.80 -7.55
N GLY A 39 15.71 11.04 -7.24
CA GLY A 39 15.82 9.64 -6.85
C GLY A 39 16.09 9.42 -5.36
N GLN A 40 15.63 10.33 -4.49
CA GLN A 40 15.79 10.18 -3.05
C GLN A 40 14.85 9.11 -2.49
N TRP A 41 15.41 8.17 -1.72
CA TRP A 41 14.64 7.19 -0.96
C TRP A 41 14.25 7.74 0.42
N THR A 42 13.02 7.46 0.86
CA THR A 42 12.49 7.81 2.19
C THR A 42 11.69 6.63 2.76
N SER A 43 11.94 6.29 4.02
CA SER A 43 11.13 5.33 4.76
C SER A 43 9.90 6.01 5.36
N LEU A 44 8.73 5.46 5.11
CA LEU A 44 7.44 5.91 5.63
C LEU A 44 6.94 4.93 6.68
N ASN A 45 6.36 5.44 7.76
CA ASN A 45 5.65 4.61 8.72
C ASN A 45 4.50 3.87 8.01
N PHE A 46 4.47 2.55 8.12
CA PHE A 46 3.47 1.70 7.52
C PHE A 46 2.62 1.05 8.60
N TYR A 47 1.30 1.02 8.41
CA TYR A 47 0.35 0.44 9.35
C TYR A 47 -0.74 -0.27 8.52
N PRO A 48 -1.22 -1.47 8.89
CA PRO A 48 -1.00 -2.25 10.11
C PRO A 48 0.28 -3.10 10.13
N GLN A 49 1.14 -2.88 11.14
CA GLN A 49 2.50 -3.43 11.31
C GLN A 49 2.61 -4.95 11.63
N ARG A 50 1.56 -5.76 11.41
CA ARG A 50 1.51 -7.14 11.94
C ARG A 50 1.10 -8.21 10.96
N PHE A 51 0.86 -7.83 9.71
CA PHE A 51 0.36 -8.77 8.73
C PHE A 51 1.26 -8.82 7.51
N SER A 52 1.42 -10.03 6.99
CA SER A 52 2.22 -10.31 5.83
C SER A 52 1.52 -9.75 4.59
N ILE A 53 2.23 -8.92 3.81
CA ILE A 53 1.63 -8.25 2.65
C ILE A 53 1.41 -9.25 1.52
N LYS A 54 0.17 -9.29 1.00
CA LYS A 54 -0.22 -10.17 -0.11
C LYS A 54 -0.22 -9.45 -1.45
N SER A 55 -0.79 -8.25 -1.51
CA SER A 55 -0.90 -7.48 -2.74
C SER A 55 -1.09 -6.01 -2.46
N MET A 56 -0.71 -5.18 -3.44
CA MET A 56 -0.83 -3.73 -3.38
C MET A 56 -1.35 -3.20 -4.72
N ALA A 57 -2.28 -2.24 -4.68
CA ALA A 57 -2.83 -1.61 -5.87
C ALA A 57 -3.23 -0.17 -5.58
N ARG A 58 -3.15 0.70 -6.60
CA ARG A 58 -3.62 2.08 -6.52
C ARG A 58 -4.89 2.26 -7.35
N VAL A 59 -5.91 2.88 -6.77
CA VAL A 59 -7.13 3.31 -7.49
C VAL A 59 -7.36 4.79 -7.20
N GLY A 60 -7.23 5.64 -8.23
CA GLY A 60 -7.24 7.09 -8.02
C GLY A 60 -6.16 7.51 -7.01
N ASN A 61 -6.48 8.43 -6.10
CA ASN A 61 -5.52 8.87 -5.09
C ASN A 61 -5.46 7.93 -3.88
N GLU A 62 -5.97 6.70 -3.99
CA GLU A 62 -6.03 5.79 -2.86
C GLU A 62 -5.18 4.54 -3.10
N LEU A 63 -4.30 4.26 -2.14
CA LEU A 63 -3.48 3.06 -2.08
C LEU A 63 -4.22 1.99 -1.29
N PHE A 64 -4.34 0.80 -1.85
CA PHE A 64 -4.93 -0.38 -1.23
C PHE A 64 -3.86 -1.43 -0.98
N VAL A 65 -3.88 -2.00 0.22
CA VAL A 65 -3.03 -3.12 0.61
C VAL A 65 -3.89 -4.24 1.17
N ASN A 66 -3.63 -5.44 0.66
CA ASN A 66 -4.23 -6.67 1.16
C ASN A 66 -3.16 -7.46 1.92
N PHE A 67 -3.58 -8.12 2.99
CA PHE A 67 -2.69 -8.89 3.85
C PHE A 67 -3.15 -10.33 3.98
N PHE A 68 -2.19 -11.25 4.15
CA PHE A 68 -2.48 -12.65 4.47
C PHE A 68 -3.16 -12.77 5.84
N GLY A 69 -4.11 -13.71 5.94
CA GLY A 69 -4.77 -14.07 7.20
C GLY A 69 -5.67 -13.00 7.80
N THR A 70 -5.89 -11.86 7.13
CA THR A 70 -6.80 -10.81 7.61
C THR A 70 -8.07 -10.73 6.79
N PRO A 71 -9.25 -10.66 7.44
CA PRO A 71 -10.48 -10.33 6.75
C PRO A 71 -10.53 -8.81 6.52
N GLY A 72 -10.08 -8.35 5.35
CA GLY A 72 -10.24 -6.96 4.89
C GLY A 72 -9.08 -6.41 4.07
N ILE A 73 -9.37 -5.42 3.22
CA ILE A 73 -8.37 -4.61 2.53
C ILE A 73 -8.16 -3.35 3.35
N TYR A 74 -6.94 -2.85 3.47
CA TYR A 74 -6.66 -1.55 4.07
C TYR A 74 -6.36 -0.54 2.99
N SER A 75 -6.71 0.71 3.21
CA SER A 75 -6.41 1.76 2.26
C SER A 75 -6.01 3.06 2.91
N ILE A 76 -5.32 3.88 2.15
CA ILE A 76 -4.90 5.21 2.55
C ILE A 76 -4.87 6.15 1.36
N GLU A 77 -5.29 7.39 1.61
CA GLU A 77 -5.20 8.46 0.63
C GLU A 77 -3.74 8.89 0.47
N MET A 78 -3.29 8.92 -0.77
CA MET A 78 -1.97 9.36 -1.18
C MET A 78 -2.05 10.87 -1.44
N ASP A 79 -1.20 11.63 -0.75
CA ASP A 79 -1.06 13.07 -0.97
C ASP A 79 0.21 13.36 -1.78
N SER A 80 0.12 14.39 -2.61
CA SER A 80 1.25 14.99 -3.32
C SER A 80 2.23 15.67 -2.36
N ASP A 81 1.73 16.15 -1.22
CA ASP A 81 2.53 16.85 -0.20
C ASP A 81 3.23 15.83 0.71
N SER A 82 4.55 15.72 0.54
CA SER A 82 5.43 14.80 1.25
C SER A 82 5.43 14.99 2.77
N LYS A 83 4.89 16.10 3.28
CA LYS A 83 4.81 16.39 4.71
C LYS A 83 3.72 15.60 5.44
N ARG A 84 2.71 15.12 4.71
CA ARG A 84 1.69 14.22 5.27
C ARG A 84 2.17 12.79 5.12
N GLN A 85 2.84 12.30 6.16
CA GLN A 85 3.11 10.87 6.28
C GLN A 85 1.79 10.08 6.18
N LEU A 86 1.88 8.79 5.83
CA LEU A 86 0.75 7.86 5.72
C LEU A 86 0.10 7.59 7.10
N VAL A 87 -0.51 8.60 7.71
CA VAL A 87 -0.89 8.61 9.14
C VAL A 87 -2.18 7.86 9.47
N LYS A 88 -3.08 7.63 8.51
CA LYS A 88 -4.39 7.04 8.82
C LYS A 88 -4.87 6.05 7.77
N TRP A 89 -4.55 4.79 8.02
CA TRP A 89 -5.08 3.66 7.28
C TRP A 89 -6.53 3.37 7.66
N ARG A 90 -7.35 3.07 6.67
CA ARG A 90 -8.76 2.73 6.81
C ARG A 90 -8.96 1.27 6.45
N LYS A 91 -9.58 0.50 7.34
CA LYS A 91 -10.04 -0.85 6.99
C LYS A 91 -11.27 -0.72 6.09
N ARG A 92 -11.20 -1.34 4.91
CA ARG A 92 -12.28 -1.41 3.92
C ARG A 92 -12.98 -2.77 4.01
N LYS A 93 -14.29 -2.77 3.72
CA LYS A 93 -15.04 -4.01 3.56
C LYS A 93 -14.52 -4.71 2.31
N PHE A 94 -14.04 -5.94 2.48
CA PHE A 94 -13.73 -6.82 1.37
C PHE A 94 -14.94 -7.71 1.15
N VAL A 95 -15.50 -7.64 -0.05
CA VAL A 95 -16.54 -8.56 -0.51
C VAL A 95 -15.82 -9.60 -1.35
N SER A 96 -15.91 -10.86 -0.96
CA SER A 96 -15.20 -11.92 -1.67
C SER A 96 -15.79 -12.11 -3.06
N GLN A 97 -15.01 -12.67 -4.00
CA GLN A 97 -15.47 -12.91 -5.38
C GLN A 97 -16.79 -13.73 -5.45
N MET A 98 -17.07 -14.56 -4.45
CA MET A 98 -18.31 -15.33 -4.36
C MET A 98 -19.55 -14.49 -3.99
N GLU A 99 -19.38 -13.35 -3.34
CA GLU A 99 -20.49 -12.48 -2.91
C GLU A 99 -20.90 -11.44 -3.97
N LEU A 100 -20.13 -11.28 -5.05
CA LEU A 100 -20.38 -10.32 -6.13
C LEU A 100 -21.38 -10.80 -7.20
N LEU A 101 -22.16 -11.86 -6.94
CA LEU A 101 -23.05 -12.45 -7.94
C LEU A 101 -24.30 -11.62 -8.31
N ALA A 102 -24.59 -10.51 -7.62
CA ALA A 102 -25.65 -9.61 -8.06
C ALA A 102 -25.45 -8.19 -7.51
N VAL A 103 -24.81 -7.31 -8.29
CA VAL A 103 -24.96 -5.86 -8.07
C VAL A 103 -25.56 -5.28 -9.35
N HIS A 104 -26.85 -4.96 -9.29
CA HIS A 104 -27.52 -4.13 -10.29
C HIS A 104 -27.01 -2.70 -10.08
N LEU A 105 -26.13 -2.24 -10.97
CA LEU A 105 -25.77 -0.82 -11.05
C LEU A 105 -26.93 -0.11 -11.75
N LYS A 106 -27.54 0.87 -11.07
CA LYS A 106 -28.52 1.79 -11.66
C LYS A 106 -27.81 2.95 -12.34
#